data_AF-A0A061R3P6-F1
#
_entry.id   AF-A0A061R3P6-F1
#
_cell.length_a   1.000
_cell.length_b   1.000
_cell.length_c   1.000
_cell.angle_alpha   90.00
_cell.angle_beta   90.00
_cell.angle_gamma   90.00
#
_symmetry.space_group_name_H-M   'P 1'
#
loop_
_entity.id
_entity.type
_entity.pdbx_description
1 polymer ?
#
loop_
_entity_poly.entity_id
_entity_poly.type
_entity_poly.pdbx_seq_one_letter_code
_entity_poly.pdbx_strand_id
1 'polypeptide(L)'
;EGESQGGTRKNFSQLQVSHQEMARIIDTLDEVYDSMKQAGAEWLPVQATGNAVSEELGYEDIDEFEDAIHGSWSDFLDLLPHVEKKPDSNVTGCWKFRIYPLPTVDQWKPTRYTVKVTDSKQLFNSAFLKSQFCSMKIPHIEFEVQADGKRCFNTLYNHISSALFNLGQHAEMMPAGDTQDRIYETCEQLSALLDAPEPYAIVIEDPSGISFAEEELAGMHIPEPKRAPAAIAVEAPGGMDDVDDA
;
A
#
# COMPACT_ATOMS: atom_id res chain seq x y z
N GLU A 1 -9.97 -19.79 29.47
CA GLU A 1 -9.91 -20.56 28.20
C GLU A 1 -10.51 -19.66 27.13
N GLY A 2 -9.66 -19.04 26.32
CA GLY A 2 -10.09 -18.19 25.21
C GLY A 2 -9.35 -18.70 24.00
N GLU A 3 -9.94 -19.70 23.35
CA GLU A 3 -9.35 -20.39 22.21
C GLU A 3 -9.10 -19.39 21.07
N SER A 4 -7.85 -19.41 20.62
CA SER A 4 -7.37 -18.78 19.41
C SER A 4 -8.16 -19.28 18.21
N GLN A 5 -9.03 -18.44 17.64
CA GLN A 5 -9.40 -18.59 16.24
C GLN A 5 -8.24 -18.07 15.39
N GLY A 6 -7.22 -18.91 15.26
CA GLY A 6 -6.25 -18.81 14.17
C GLY A 6 -6.96 -19.20 12.88
N GLY A 7 -7.77 -18.28 12.34
CA GLY A 7 -8.20 -18.39 10.95
C GLY A 7 -6.94 -18.30 10.10
N THR A 8 -6.65 -19.34 9.33
CA THR A 8 -5.64 -19.30 8.26
C THR A 8 -5.91 -18.05 7.43
N ARG A 9 -5.06 -17.03 7.55
CA ARG A 9 -5.18 -15.82 6.74
C ARG A 9 -5.05 -16.28 5.28
N LYS A 10 -6.15 -16.21 4.52
CA LYS A 10 -6.10 -16.34 3.07
C LYS A 10 -5.12 -15.26 2.56
N ASN A 11 -4.23 -15.62 1.66
CA ASN A 11 -3.10 -14.80 1.21
C ASN A 11 -3.27 -14.50 -0.28
N PHE A 12 -2.85 -13.31 -0.76
CA PHE A 12 -3.02 -12.92 -2.16
C PHE A 12 -2.30 -13.86 -3.13
N SER A 13 -1.22 -14.50 -2.69
CA SER A 13 -0.51 -15.56 -3.41
C SER A 13 -1.37 -16.80 -3.73
N GLN A 14 -2.54 -16.97 -3.12
CA GLN A 14 -3.51 -18.02 -3.46
C GLN A 14 -4.31 -17.69 -4.72
N LEU A 15 -4.43 -16.41 -5.05
CA LEU A 15 -4.99 -15.96 -6.32
C LEU A 15 -3.87 -15.97 -7.34
N GLN A 16 -4.01 -16.75 -8.42
CA GLN A 16 -3.04 -16.76 -9.52
C GLN A 16 -3.20 -15.53 -10.43
N VAL A 17 -3.28 -14.35 -9.81
CA VAL A 17 -3.57 -13.08 -10.48
C VAL A 17 -2.27 -12.32 -10.65
N SER A 18 -2.08 -11.74 -11.83
CA SER A 18 -0.92 -10.88 -12.04
C SER A 18 -0.99 -9.67 -11.11
N HIS A 19 0.16 -9.22 -10.59
CA HIS A 19 0.21 -8.03 -9.73
C HIS A 19 -0.40 -6.78 -10.37
N GLN A 20 -0.26 -6.65 -11.69
CA GLN A 20 -0.88 -5.56 -12.45
C GLN A 20 -2.40 -5.64 -12.41
N GLU A 21 -2.95 -6.82 -12.63
CA GLU A 21 -4.40 -7.01 -12.62
C GLU A 21 -4.97 -6.82 -11.20
N MET A 22 -4.24 -7.27 -10.18
CA MET A 22 -4.61 -7.02 -8.79
C MET A 22 -4.64 -5.53 -8.44
N ALA A 23 -3.66 -4.75 -8.92
CA ALA A 23 -3.66 -3.31 -8.75
C ALA A 23 -4.89 -2.67 -9.40
N ARG A 24 -5.21 -3.05 -10.64
CA ARG A 24 -6.40 -2.56 -11.36
C ARG A 24 -7.70 -2.90 -10.62
N ILE A 25 -7.83 -4.11 -10.10
CA ILE A 25 -9.01 -4.53 -9.32
C ILE A 25 -9.15 -3.70 -8.05
N ILE A 26 -8.05 -3.47 -7.31
CA ILE A 26 -8.08 -2.68 -6.07
C ILE A 26 -8.46 -1.23 -6.37
N ASP A 27 -7.86 -0.62 -7.39
CA ASP A 27 -8.13 0.77 -7.76
C ASP A 27 -9.60 0.92 -8.22
N THR A 28 -10.09 0.00 -9.06
CA THR A 28 -11.48 0.00 -9.54
C THR A 28 -12.47 -0.24 -8.38
N LEU A 29 -12.16 -1.14 -7.45
CA LEU A 29 -12.98 -1.36 -6.26
C LEU A 29 -13.08 -0.09 -5.41
N ASP A 30 -11.96 0.61 -5.17
CA ASP A 30 -11.96 1.85 -4.40
C ASP A 30 -12.83 2.93 -5.09
N GLU A 31 -12.72 3.07 -6.41
CA GLU A 31 -13.52 4.01 -7.21
C GLU A 31 -15.03 3.69 -7.15
N VAL A 32 -15.39 2.43 -7.39
CA VAL A 32 -16.78 1.96 -7.32
C VAL A 32 -17.34 2.13 -5.91
N TYR A 33 -16.55 1.80 -4.89
CA TYR A 33 -16.95 1.94 -3.49
C TYR A 33 -17.18 3.40 -3.11
N ASP A 34 -16.28 4.31 -3.46
CA ASP A 34 -16.41 5.73 -3.16
C ASP A 34 -17.60 6.36 -3.90
N SER A 35 -17.84 5.97 -5.15
CA SER A 35 -19.02 6.39 -5.92
C SER A 35 -20.33 5.98 -5.22
N MET A 36 -20.44 4.72 -4.81
CA MET A 36 -21.65 4.23 -4.12
C MET A 36 -21.80 4.81 -2.70
N LYS A 37 -20.69 5.08 -2.02
CA LYS A 37 -20.70 5.73 -0.70
C LYS A 37 -21.18 7.17 -0.78
N GLN A 38 -20.81 7.91 -1.83
CA GLN A 38 -21.34 9.26 -2.09
C GLN A 38 -22.86 9.25 -2.30
N ALA A 39 -23.43 8.14 -2.79
CA ALA A 39 -24.87 7.92 -2.88
C ALA A 39 -25.54 7.55 -1.53
N GLY A 40 -24.76 7.45 -0.45
CA GLY A 40 -25.26 7.21 0.92
C GLY A 40 -25.30 5.75 1.36
N ALA A 41 -24.74 4.82 0.57
CA ALA A 41 -24.69 3.41 0.94
C ALA A 41 -23.41 3.07 1.73
N GLU A 42 -23.55 2.70 3.01
CA GLU A 42 -22.43 2.23 3.84
C GLU A 42 -22.11 0.74 3.60
N TRP A 43 -23.11 -0.03 3.20
CA TRP A 43 -22.99 -1.46 2.92
C TRP A 43 -23.40 -1.72 1.48
N LEU A 44 -22.51 -2.32 0.70
CA LEU A 44 -22.73 -2.60 -0.71
C LEU A 44 -23.00 -4.09 -0.92
N PRO A 45 -23.94 -4.46 -1.82
CA PRO A 45 -24.15 -5.85 -2.18
C PRO A 45 -22.89 -6.41 -2.87
N VAL A 46 -22.41 -7.57 -2.41
CA VAL A 46 -21.20 -8.22 -2.95
C VAL A 46 -21.36 -8.49 -4.44
N GLN A 47 -22.48 -9.10 -4.84
CA GLN A 47 -22.73 -9.47 -6.24
C GLN A 47 -22.86 -8.25 -7.16
N ALA A 48 -23.65 -7.24 -6.76
CA ALA A 48 -23.84 -6.05 -7.59
C ALA A 48 -22.53 -5.26 -7.77
N THR A 49 -21.71 -5.20 -6.72
CA THR A 49 -20.41 -4.54 -6.79
C THR A 49 -19.41 -5.35 -7.62
N GLY A 50 -19.43 -6.67 -7.53
CA GLY A 50 -18.61 -7.53 -8.38
C GLY A 50 -18.92 -7.32 -9.87
N ASN A 51 -20.20 -7.24 -10.24
CA ASN A 51 -20.60 -6.94 -11.61
C ASN A 51 -20.13 -5.55 -12.06
N ALA A 52 -20.26 -4.53 -11.22
CA ALA A 52 -19.81 -3.18 -11.55
C ALA A 52 -18.29 -3.10 -11.73
N VAL A 53 -17.52 -3.77 -10.87
CA VAL A 53 -16.05 -3.84 -10.98
C VAL A 53 -15.65 -4.63 -12.23
N SER A 54 -16.31 -5.75 -12.52
CA SER A 54 -16.09 -6.56 -13.73
C SER A 54 -16.32 -5.73 -15.00
N GLU A 55 -17.44 -4.99 -15.07
CA GLU A 55 -17.78 -4.13 -16.21
C GLU A 55 -16.77 -2.99 -16.41
N GLU A 56 -16.36 -2.29 -15.35
CA GLU A 56 -15.36 -1.21 -15.40
C GLU A 56 -13.97 -1.71 -15.83
N LEU A 57 -13.61 -2.94 -15.44
CA LEU A 57 -12.35 -3.56 -15.86
C LEU A 57 -12.38 -4.05 -17.32
N GLY A 58 -13.58 -4.16 -17.91
CA GLY A 58 -13.82 -4.54 -19.30
C GLY A 58 -14.04 -6.04 -19.52
N TYR A 59 -14.40 -6.79 -18.48
CA TYR A 59 -14.82 -8.20 -18.60
C TYR A 59 -16.26 -8.28 -19.14
N GLU A 60 -16.59 -9.35 -19.87
CA GLU A 60 -17.92 -9.58 -20.45
C GLU A 60 -18.96 -9.85 -19.35
N ASP A 61 -18.58 -10.63 -18.34
CA ASP A 61 -19.42 -10.94 -17.18
C ASP A 61 -18.58 -11.27 -15.92
N ILE A 62 -19.29 -11.59 -14.84
CA ILE A 62 -18.65 -11.96 -13.57
C ILE A 62 -17.93 -13.31 -13.66
N ASP A 63 -18.37 -14.22 -14.53
CA ASP A 63 -17.79 -15.55 -14.65
C ASP A 63 -16.40 -15.45 -15.32
N GLU A 64 -16.26 -14.63 -16.38
CA GLU A 64 -14.96 -14.32 -17.00
C GLU A 64 -14.01 -13.65 -16.01
N PHE A 65 -14.53 -12.72 -15.19
CA PHE A 65 -13.74 -12.06 -14.16
C PHE A 65 -13.27 -13.03 -13.07
N GLU A 66 -14.16 -13.88 -12.55
CA GLU A 66 -13.83 -14.90 -11.53
C GLU A 66 -12.84 -15.94 -12.07
N ASP A 67 -12.94 -16.32 -13.35
CA ASP A 67 -11.97 -17.15 -14.04
C ASP A 67 -10.60 -16.46 -14.13
N ALA A 68 -10.57 -15.18 -14.47
CA ALA A 68 -9.34 -14.38 -14.55
C ALA A 68 -8.66 -14.21 -13.18
N ILE A 69 -9.46 -14.11 -12.10
CA ILE A 69 -8.92 -14.06 -10.74
C ILE A 69 -8.66 -15.44 -10.11
N HIS A 70 -8.99 -16.51 -10.83
CA HIS A 70 -8.91 -17.89 -10.36
C HIS A 70 -9.58 -18.12 -9.01
N GLY A 71 -10.72 -17.47 -8.77
CA GLY A 71 -11.43 -17.51 -7.50
C GLY A 71 -12.71 -16.67 -7.54
N SER A 72 -13.55 -16.78 -6.50
CA SER A 72 -14.75 -15.96 -6.46
C SER A 72 -14.45 -14.52 -6.06
N TRP A 73 -15.24 -13.56 -6.56
CA TRP A 73 -15.18 -12.16 -6.12
C TRP A 73 -15.38 -12.05 -4.60
N SER A 74 -16.25 -12.91 -4.05
CA SER A 74 -16.42 -13.00 -2.61
C SER A 74 -15.12 -13.38 -1.91
N ASP A 75 -14.42 -14.41 -2.37
CA ASP A 75 -13.14 -14.82 -1.79
C ASP A 75 -12.07 -13.73 -1.92
N PHE A 76 -12.04 -13.01 -3.03
CA PHE A 76 -11.16 -11.84 -3.21
C PHE A 76 -11.39 -10.79 -2.11
N LEU A 77 -12.65 -10.45 -1.83
CA LEU A 77 -12.99 -9.49 -0.77
C LEU A 77 -12.56 -9.96 0.63
N ASP A 78 -12.46 -11.27 0.89
CA ASP A 78 -11.96 -11.79 2.19
C ASP A 78 -10.45 -11.57 2.37
N LEU A 79 -9.71 -11.36 1.28
CA LEU A 79 -8.26 -11.12 1.33
C LEU A 79 -7.92 -9.69 1.75
N LEU A 80 -8.85 -8.76 1.50
CA LEU A 80 -8.63 -7.34 1.76
C LEU A 80 -8.73 -7.06 3.27
N PRO A 81 -7.66 -6.59 3.94
CA PRO A 81 -7.62 -6.45 5.39
C PRO A 81 -8.58 -5.38 5.96
N HIS A 82 -9.15 -4.53 5.12
CA HIS A 82 -10.06 -3.44 5.51
C HIS A 82 -11.51 -3.72 5.12
N VAL A 83 -11.80 -4.91 4.59
CA VAL A 83 -13.14 -5.31 4.17
C VAL A 83 -13.81 -6.13 5.26
N GLU A 84 -15.06 -5.77 5.55
CA GLU A 84 -15.96 -6.57 6.38
C GLU A 84 -17.11 -7.08 5.52
N LYS A 85 -17.37 -8.39 5.58
CA LYS A 85 -18.53 -9.02 4.94
C LYS A 85 -19.50 -9.57 5.96
N LYS A 86 -20.80 -9.52 5.62
CA LYS A 86 -21.87 -10.19 6.37
C LYS A 86 -23.02 -10.60 5.45
N PRO A 87 -23.81 -11.62 5.81
CA PRO A 87 -25.01 -11.96 5.05
C PRO A 87 -25.98 -10.78 5.03
N ASP A 88 -26.70 -10.62 3.92
CA ASP A 88 -27.75 -9.62 3.83
C ASP A 88 -29.01 -10.10 4.55
N SER A 89 -29.44 -9.34 5.55
CA SER A 89 -30.66 -9.59 6.31
C SER A 89 -31.92 -9.46 5.46
N ASN A 90 -31.84 -8.72 4.35
CA ASN A 90 -33.00 -8.42 3.50
C ASN A 90 -33.18 -9.43 2.36
N VAL A 91 -32.10 -10.10 1.94
CA VAL A 91 -32.09 -11.00 0.78
C VAL A 91 -31.34 -12.28 1.12
N THR A 92 -32.08 -13.37 1.27
CA THR A 92 -31.52 -14.69 1.62
C THR A 92 -30.50 -15.16 0.59
N GLY A 93 -29.30 -15.54 1.06
CA GLY A 93 -28.22 -16.02 0.20
C GLY A 93 -27.34 -14.91 -0.39
N CYS A 94 -27.72 -13.65 -0.24
CA CYS A 94 -26.88 -12.52 -0.65
C CYS A 94 -25.96 -12.07 0.49
N TRP A 95 -24.84 -11.46 0.10
CA TRP A 95 -23.86 -10.91 1.02
C TRP A 95 -23.70 -9.43 0.76
N LYS A 96 -23.37 -8.70 1.81
CA LYS A 96 -22.98 -7.29 1.73
C LYS A 96 -21.63 -7.10 2.39
N PHE A 97 -20.91 -6.12 1.89
CA PHE A 97 -19.63 -5.75 2.44
C PHE A 97 -19.54 -4.24 2.66
N ARG A 98 -18.60 -3.85 3.50
CA ARG A 98 -18.14 -2.48 3.61
C ARG A 98 -16.63 -2.45 3.68
N ILE A 99 -16.05 -1.37 3.18
CA ILE A 99 -14.64 -1.03 3.39
C ILE A 99 -14.61 -0.09 4.59
N TYR A 100 -13.93 -0.48 5.66
CA TYR A 100 -13.74 0.40 6.81
C TYR A 100 -13.02 1.68 6.38
N PRO A 101 -13.42 2.84 6.91
CA PRO A 101 -12.61 4.04 6.73
C PRO A 101 -11.21 3.78 7.28
N LEU A 102 -10.19 4.37 6.63
CA LEU A 102 -8.82 4.28 7.11
C LEU A 102 -8.77 4.77 8.57
N PRO A 103 -7.98 4.11 9.44
CA PRO A 103 -7.88 4.49 10.84
C PRO A 103 -7.44 5.95 10.96
N THR A 104 -8.04 6.65 11.92
CA THR A 104 -7.63 8.01 12.29
C THR A 104 -6.24 7.98 12.95
N VAL A 105 -5.54 9.11 12.97
CA VAL A 105 -4.14 9.19 13.45
C VAL A 105 -3.97 8.64 14.87
N ASP A 106 -4.98 8.78 15.74
CA ASP A 106 -4.98 8.24 17.11
C ASP A 106 -5.09 6.70 17.18
N GLN A 107 -5.54 6.06 16.10
CA GLN A 107 -5.70 4.61 15.97
C GLN A 107 -4.53 3.94 15.23
N TRP A 108 -3.58 4.73 14.71
CA TRP A 108 -2.46 4.24 13.94
C TRP A 108 -1.56 3.31 14.75
N LYS A 109 -1.14 2.23 14.11
CA LYS A 109 -0.21 1.25 14.68
C LYS A 109 0.97 1.11 13.73
N PRO A 110 2.09 1.81 13.98
CA PRO A 110 3.23 1.78 13.09
C PRO A 110 3.69 0.36 12.78
N THR A 111 3.92 0.08 11.50
CA THR A 111 4.46 -1.18 11.01
C THR A 111 5.74 -0.94 10.25
N ARG A 112 6.71 -1.84 10.46
CA ARG A 112 7.99 -1.83 9.76
C ARG A 112 8.27 -3.20 9.18
N TYR A 113 8.62 -3.23 7.89
CA TYR A 113 9.07 -4.42 7.17
C TYR A 113 10.51 -4.21 6.74
N THR A 114 11.37 -5.21 6.92
CA THR A 114 12.77 -5.17 6.46
C THR A 114 13.05 -6.35 5.57
N VAL A 115 13.04 -6.12 4.26
CA VAL A 115 13.22 -7.14 3.24
C VAL A 115 14.69 -7.25 2.91
N LYS A 116 15.29 -8.42 3.12
CA LYS A 116 16.65 -8.69 2.63
C LYS A 116 16.55 -9.31 1.24
N VAL A 117 16.94 -8.54 0.22
CA VAL A 117 17.00 -9.00 -1.17
C VAL A 117 18.36 -9.67 -1.38
N THR A 118 18.34 -10.92 -1.82
CA THR A 118 19.53 -11.73 -2.16
C THR A 118 19.50 -12.26 -3.59
N ASP A 119 18.34 -12.25 -4.23
CA ASP A 119 18.10 -12.71 -5.61
C ASP A 119 17.07 -11.80 -6.28
N SER A 120 17.28 -11.43 -7.53
CA SER A 120 16.38 -10.54 -8.28
C SER A 120 14.97 -11.08 -8.43
N LYS A 121 14.77 -12.42 -8.40
CA LYS A 121 13.45 -13.04 -8.41
C LYS A 121 12.61 -12.66 -7.19
N GLN A 122 13.26 -12.38 -6.05
CA GLN A 122 12.53 -11.93 -4.86
C GLN A 122 11.83 -10.60 -5.11
N LEU A 123 12.40 -9.72 -5.95
CA LEU A 123 11.78 -8.44 -6.27
C LEU A 123 10.47 -8.60 -7.04
N PHE A 124 10.35 -9.66 -7.85
CA PHE A 124 9.14 -9.97 -8.62
C PHE A 124 8.11 -10.76 -7.83
N ASN A 125 8.56 -11.61 -6.90
CA ASN A 125 7.69 -12.45 -6.09
C ASN A 125 7.18 -11.76 -4.83
N SER A 126 7.88 -10.71 -4.36
CA SER A 126 7.48 -9.94 -3.18
C SER A 126 6.58 -8.77 -3.59
N ALA A 127 5.28 -8.89 -3.32
CA ALA A 127 4.33 -7.81 -3.48
C ALA A 127 3.80 -7.24 -2.18
N PHE A 128 3.43 -5.97 -2.25
CA PHE A 128 3.06 -5.18 -1.11
C PHE A 128 1.99 -4.16 -1.49
N LEU A 129 1.01 -4.00 -0.61
CA LEU A 129 0.09 -2.89 -0.62
C LEU A 129 0.71 -1.73 0.15
N LYS A 130 1.26 -0.77 -0.59
CA LYS A 130 1.69 0.53 -0.07
C LYS A 130 0.47 1.37 0.31
N SER A 131 0.45 1.86 1.55
CA SER A 131 -0.53 2.86 2.00
C SER A 131 -0.10 4.27 1.58
N GLN A 132 -1.07 5.19 1.65
CA GLN A 132 -0.86 6.62 1.37
C GLN A 132 0.15 7.31 2.31
N PHE A 133 0.48 6.69 3.45
CA PHE A 133 1.38 7.23 4.48
C PHE A 133 2.73 6.51 4.54
N CYS A 134 2.87 5.42 3.79
CA CYS A 134 4.04 4.56 3.81
C CYS A 134 5.21 5.19 3.03
N SER A 135 6.42 5.07 3.61
CA SER A 135 7.68 5.34 2.92
C SER A 135 8.47 4.05 2.69
N MET A 136 9.33 4.06 1.66
CA MET A 136 10.20 2.95 1.30
C MET A 136 11.64 3.46 1.22
N LYS A 137 12.55 2.79 1.92
CA LYS A 137 13.96 3.16 2.03
C LYS A 137 14.85 2.04 1.49
N ILE A 138 15.93 2.43 0.83
CA ILE A 138 17.04 1.55 0.49
C ILE A 138 18.29 2.14 1.17
N PRO A 139 18.60 1.74 2.42
CA PRO A 139 19.64 2.38 3.23
C PRO A 139 21.03 2.31 2.60
N HIS A 140 21.32 1.28 1.80
CA HIS A 140 22.62 1.08 1.17
C HIS A 140 23.04 2.24 0.25
N ILE A 141 22.06 2.87 -0.41
CA ILE A 141 22.27 3.99 -1.34
C ILE A 141 21.69 5.30 -0.78
N GLU A 142 21.36 5.34 0.52
CA GLU A 142 20.73 6.50 1.19
C GLU A 142 19.47 7.03 0.47
N PHE A 143 18.73 6.14 -0.17
CA PHE A 143 17.55 6.49 -0.98
C PHE A 143 16.25 6.27 -0.21
N GLU A 144 15.30 7.20 -0.36
CA GLU A 144 13.96 7.08 0.20
C GLU A 144 12.89 7.59 -0.78
N VAL A 145 11.86 6.76 -0.98
CA VAL A 145 10.58 7.16 -1.55
C VAL A 145 9.67 7.58 -0.40
N GLN A 146 9.40 8.88 -0.30
CA GLN A 146 8.52 9.45 0.71
C GLN A 146 7.05 9.06 0.48
N ALA A 147 6.22 9.27 1.50
CA ALA A 147 4.77 9.17 1.35
C ALA A 147 4.25 10.17 0.29
N ASP A 148 3.50 9.66 -0.67
CA ASP A 148 3.00 10.38 -1.85
C ASP A 148 1.46 10.55 -1.83
N GLY A 149 0.81 10.13 -0.74
CA GLY A 149 -0.64 10.19 -0.60
C GLY A 149 -1.39 9.15 -1.44
N LYS A 150 -0.68 8.22 -2.11
CA LYS A 150 -1.31 7.20 -2.97
C LYS A 150 -1.21 5.82 -2.34
N ARG A 151 -2.33 5.11 -2.37
CA ARG A 151 -2.38 3.67 -2.12
C ARG A 151 -2.00 2.95 -3.41
N CYS A 152 -1.18 1.91 -3.34
CA CYS A 152 -0.73 1.18 -4.53
C CYS A 152 -0.34 -0.25 -4.15
N PHE A 153 -0.91 -1.23 -4.85
CA PHE A 153 -0.46 -2.62 -4.77
C PHE A 153 0.56 -2.88 -5.88
N ASN A 154 1.79 -3.26 -5.53
CA ASN A 154 2.77 -3.61 -6.55
C ASN A 154 3.89 -4.52 -6.01
N THR A 155 4.72 -5.02 -6.92
CA THR A 155 5.95 -5.72 -6.58
C THR A 155 7.04 -4.76 -6.11
N LEU A 156 7.99 -5.24 -5.32
CA LEU A 156 9.18 -4.45 -4.96
C LEU A 156 9.95 -3.99 -6.21
N TYR A 157 10.03 -4.86 -7.23
CA TYR A 157 10.62 -4.50 -8.52
C TYR A 157 9.95 -3.26 -9.11
N ASN A 158 8.63 -3.25 -9.20
CA ASN A 158 7.89 -2.16 -9.83
C ASN A 158 7.91 -0.87 -8.98
N HIS A 159 7.98 -0.97 -7.66
CA HIS A 159 8.20 0.20 -6.80
C HIS A 159 9.57 0.85 -7.06
N ILE A 160 10.64 0.05 -7.19
CA ILE A 160 11.98 0.56 -7.51
C ILE A 160 12.02 1.11 -8.95
N SER A 161 11.45 0.39 -9.90
CA SER A 161 11.40 0.78 -11.32
C SER A 161 10.60 2.09 -11.53
N SER A 162 9.49 2.27 -10.80
CA SER A 162 8.72 3.52 -10.82
C SER A 162 9.51 4.68 -10.22
N ALA A 163 10.27 4.44 -9.14
CA ALA A 163 11.13 5.46 -8.55
C ALA A 163 12.26 5.87 -9.51
N LEU A 164 12.90 4.90 -10.17
CA LEU A 164 13.89 5.11 -11.21
C LEU A 164 13.33 5.95 -12.37
N PHE A 165 12.16 5.57 -12.90
CA PHE A 165 11.51 6.30 -13.99
C PHE A 165 11.19 7.74 -13.60
N ASN A 166 10.54 7.95 -12.45
CA ASN A 166 10.15 9.28 -11.98
C ASN A 166 11.37 10.18 -11.74
N LEU A 167 12.44 9.62 -11.18
CA LEU A 167 13.67 10.34 -10.91
C LEU A 167 14.42 10.70 -12.20
N GLY A 168 14.48 9.78 -13.16
CA GLY A 168 15.05 10.02 -14.49
C GLY A 168 14.29 11.10 -15.26
N GLN A 169 12.95 11.05 -15.27
CA GLN A 169 12.11 12.10 -15.86
C GLN A 169 12.32 13.46 -15.20
N HIS A 170 12.49 13.49 -13.87
CA HIS A 170 12.81 14.74 -13.17
C HIS A 170 14.17 15.31 -13.63
N ALA A 171 15.20 14.46 -13.72
CA ALA A 171 16.52 14.86 -14.19
C ALA A 171 16.48 15.43 -15.62
N GLU A 172 15.73 14.81 -16.53
CA GLU A 172 15.59 15.26 -17.92
C GLU A 172 15.00 16.68 -18.03
N MET A 173 14.11 17.07 -17.11
CA MET A 173 13.48 18.40 -17.09
C MET A 173 14.35 19.46 -16.40
N MET A 174 15.44 19.06 -15.74
CA MET A 174 16.34 19.99 -15.05
C MET A 174 17.39 20.59 -15.99
N PRO A 175 17.86 21.83 -15.71
CA PRO A 175 19.04 22.36 -16.36
C PRO A 175 20.27 21.49 -16.09
N ALA A 176 21.12 21.35 -17.10
CA ALA A 176 22.36 20.59 -16.96
C ALA A 176 23.27 21.16 -15.86
N GLY A 177 23.82 20.26 -15.03
CA GLY A 177 24.74 20.61 -13.96
C GLY A 177 24.87 19.52 -12.91
N ASP A 178 25.69 19.80 -11.90
CA ASP A 178 26.08 18.86 -10.83
C ASP A 178 24.90 18.19 -10.11
N THR A 179 23.77 18.88 -9.92
CA THR A 179 22.57 18.26 -9.34
C THR A 179 21.93 17.24 -10.28
N GLN A 180 21.87 17.53 -11.58
CA GLN A 180 21.34 16.59 -12.58
C GLN A 180 22.22 15.33 -12.65
N ASP A 181 23.54 15.52 -12.66
CA ASP A 181 24.51 14.41 -12.73
C ASP A 181 24.36 13.46 -11.52
N ARG A 182 24.24 14.00 -10.29
CA ARG A 182 23.99 13.19 -9.08
C ARG A 182 22.67 12.43 -9.12
N ILE A 183 21.64 13.01 -9.75
CA ILE A 183 20.37 12.32 -9.93
C ILE A 183 20.56 11.13 -10.88
N TYR A 184 21.29 11.30 -11.99
CA TYR A 184 21.60 10.20 -12.89
C TYR A 184 22.46 9.12 -12.23
N GLU A 185 23.44 9.48 -11.40
CA GLU A 185 24.21 8.51 -10.60
C GLU A 185 23.29 7.69 -9.68
N THR A 186 22.31 8.34 -9.06
CA THR A 186 21.30 7.65 -8.23
C THR A 186 20.41 6.72 -9.08
N CYS A 187 20.04 7.14 -10.29
CA CYS A 187 19.30 6.29 -11.24
C CYS A 187 20.10 5.05 -11.65
N GLU A 188 21.41 5.19 -11.88
CA GLU A 188 22.29 4.05 -12.19
C GLU A 188 22.34 3.06 -11.01
N GLN A 189 22.47 3.56 -9.78
CA GLN A 189 22.43 2.74 -8.57
C GLN A 189 21.08 2.00 -8.44
N LEU A 190 19.96 2.70 -8.62
CA LEU A 190 18.63 2.08 -8.59
C LEU A 190 18.46 1.00 -9.67
N SER A 191 18.95 1.27 -10.89
CA SER A 191 18.93 0.29 -11.97
C SER A 191 19.75 -0.96 -11.62
N ALA A 192 20.93 -0.80 -11.02
CA ALA A 192 21.76 -1.92 -10.61
C ALA A 192 21.09 -2.78 -9.53
N LEU A 193 20.33 -2.19 -8.60
CA LEU A 193 19.61 -2.92 -7.56
C LEU A 193 18.56 -3.89 -8.10
N LEU A 194 18.00 -3.63 -9.30
CA LEU A 194 17.01 -4.51 -9.93
C LEU A 194 17.60 -5.88 -10.32
N ASP A 195 18.91 -5.94 -10.56
CA ASP A 195 19.63 -7.20 -10.84
C ASP A 195 20.09 -7.93 -9.56
N ALA A 196 19.98 -7.28 -8.41
CA ALA A 196 20.48 -7.75 -7.11
C ALA A 196 21.93 -8.30 -7.16
N PRO A 197 22.91 -7.51 -7.66
CA PRO A 197 24.30 -7.96 -7.82
C PRO A 197 24.97 -8.31 -6.49
N GLU A 198 24.52 -7.67 -5.41
CA GLU A 198 24.89 -7.98 -4.04
C GLU A 198 23.66 -7.89 -3.13
N PRO A 199 23.64 -8.60 -1.98
CA PRO A 199 22.52 -8.53 -1.06
C PRO A 199 22.33 -7.14 -0.45
N TYR A 200 21.11 -6.62 -0.49
CA TYR A 200 20.75 -5.34 0.11
C TYR A 200 19.43 -5.43 0.90
N ALA A 201 19.12 -4.37 1.65
CA ALA A 201 17.89 -4.28 2.42
C ALA A 201 16.96 -3.21 1.85
N ILE A 202 15.67 -3.54 1.78
CA ILE A 202 14.58 -2.59 1.56
C ILE A 202 13.83 -2.48 2.88
N VAL A 203 13.66 -1.26 3.37
CA VAL A 203 12.92 -0.97 4.61
C VAL A 203 11.64 -0.24 4.24
N ILE A 204 10.52 -0.79 4.67
CA ILE A 204 9.21 -0.20 4.46
C ILE A 204 8.66 0.22 5.81
N GLU A 205 8.34 1.50 5.96
CA GLU A 205 7.84 2.09 7.19
C GLU A 205 6.48 2.71 6.92
N ASP A 206 5.45 2.18 7.55
CA ASP A 206 4.11 2.75 7.51
C ASP A 206 3.69 3.16 8.92
N PRO A 207 3.65 4.48 9.22
CA PRO A 207 3.20 4.96 10.52
C PRO A 207 1.73 4.59 10.81
N SER A 208 0.91 4.39 9.78
CA SER A 208 -0.51 4.09 9.94
C SER A 208 -0.81 2.62 10.24
N GLY A 209 0.05 1.71 9.79
CA GLY A 209 -0.15 0.26 9.89
C GLY A 209 -1.19 -0.30 8.94
N ILE A 210 -1.53 0.45 7.89
CA ILE A 210 -2.54 0.09 6.89
C ILE A 210 -1.92 -0.79 5.81
N SER A 211 -0.64 -0.54 5.52
CA SER A 211 0.15 -1.29 4.58
C SER A 211 0.16 -2.78 4.87
N PHE A 212 0.09 -3.58 3.81
CA PHE A 212 0.00 -5.03 3.90
C PHE A 212 1.02 -5.68 2.99
N ALA A 213 1.81 -6.59 3.55
CA ALA A 213 2.81 -7.37 2.84
C ALA A 213 2.38 -8.83 2.78
N GLU A 214 2.61 -9.50 1.65
CA GLU A 214 2.39 -10.94 1.54
C GLU A 214 3.27 -11.72 2.53
N GLU A 215 2.88 -12.95 2.86
CA GLU A 215 3.51 -13.78 3.91
C GLU A 215 5.04 -13.96 3.77
N GLU A 216 5.58 -13.94 2.54
CA GLU A 216 7.03 -13.98 2.29
C GLU A 216 7.76 -12.77 2.89
N LEU A 217 7.07 -11.63 3.03
CA LEU A 217 7.52 -10.41 3.69
C LEU A 217 7.12 -10.34 5.17
N ALA A 218 6.03 -11.02 5.56
CA ALA A 218 5.51 -11.02 6.93
C ALA A 218 6.47 -11.69 7.93
N GLY A 219 7.27 -12.67 7.49
CA GLY A 219 8.34 -13.28 8.29
C GLY A 219 9.49 -12.33 8.66
N MET A 220 9.54 -11.14 8.06
CA MET A 220 10.53 -10.09 8.31
C MET A 220 9.93 -8.85 9.00
N HIS A 221 8.73 -8.99 9.56
CA HIS A 221 8.11 -7.96 10.40
C HIS A 221 8.89 -7.80 11.70
N ILE A 222 9.50 -6.63 11.89
CA ILE A 222 10.01 -6.22 13.20
C ILE A 222 9.00 -5.20 13.73
N PRO A 223 8.14 -5.57 14.69
CA PRO A 223 7.26 -4.58 15.30
C PRO A 223 8.13 -3.50 15.95
N GLU A 224 7.90 -2.23 15.59
CA GLU A 224 8.59 -1.14 16.28
C GLU A 224 8.20 -1.17 17.76
N PRO A 225 9.16 -0.99 18.69
CA PRO A 225 8.80 -0.72 20.07
C PRO A 225 7.94 0.55 20.09
N LYS A 226 6.78 0.51 20.76
CA LYS A 226 5.84 1.63 20.90
C LYS A 226 6.60 2.95 21.02
N ARG A 227 6.56 3.75 19.96
CA ARG A 227 7.15 5.09 19.98
C ARG A 227 6.41 5.87 21.07
N ALA A 228 7.14 6.31 22.10
CA ALA A 228 6.57 7.22 23.09
C ALA A 228 6.01 8.43 22.35
N PRO A 229 4.83 8.96 22.74
CA PRO A 229 4.24 10.10 22.05
C PRO A 229 5.28 11.21 22.02
N ALA A 230 5.56 11.73 20.83
CA ALA A 230 6.44 12.86 20.65
C ALA A 230 5.86 14.01 21.48
N ALA A 231 6.56 14.38 22.55
CA ALA A 231 6.26 15.58 23.28
C ALA A 231 6.42 16.74 22.29
N ILE A 232 5.29 17.37 21.93
CA ILE A 232 5.31 18.63 21.23
C ILE A 232 5.87 19.64 22.23
N ALA A 233 7.18 19.82 22.23
CA ALA A 233 7.84 20.91 22.91
C ALA A 233 7.58 22.19 22.10
N VAL A 234 6.50 22.89 22.44
CA VAL A 234 6.39 24.30 22.09
C VAL A 234 7.12 25.07 23.18
N GLU A 235 8.44 25.17 23.07
CA GLU A 235 9.18 26.24 23.71
C GLU A 235 9.24 27.41 22.74
N ALA A 236 8.44 28.45 23.01
CA ALA A 236 8.60 29.74 22.36
C ALA A 236 9.73 30.50 23.07
N PRO A 237 10.77 30.97 22.36
CA PRO A 237 11.77 31.83 22.96
C PRO A 237 11.27 33.28 23.03
N GLY A 238 11.29 33.83 24.25
CA GLY A 238 11.76 35.17 24.62
C GLY A 238 11.34 36.41 23.83
N GLY A 239 10.68 37.33 24.55
CA GLY A 239 11.13 38.73 24.70
C GLY A 239 10.65 39.74 23.66
N MET A 240 10.04 40.84 24.11
CA MET A 240 10.75 42.10 24.39
C MET A 240 9.74 43.18 24.80
N ASP A 241 10.16 43.98 25.78
CA ASP A 241 9.56 45.23 26.23
C ASP A 241 9.31 46.26 25.11
N ASP A 242 8.25 47.05 25.27
CA ASP A 242 8.13 48.46 24.82
C ASP A 242 7.05 49.09 25.72
N VAL A 243 7.41 49.78 26.82
CA VAL A 243 7.85 51.19 26.97
C VAL A 243 6.70 52.20 26.77
N ASP A 244 6.53 53.03 27.80
CA ASP A 244 5.70 54.25 27.93
C ASP A 244 5.51 55.07 26.65
N ASP A 245 4.32 55.67 26.47
CA ASP A 245 4.20 57.14 26.49
C ASP A 245 2.74 57.66 26.56
N ALA A 246 2.59 58.77 27.30
CA ALA A 246 1.51 59.77 27.37
C ALA A 246 0.13 59.45 28.00
#